data_AF-A0A521E5X6-F1
#
_entry.id   AF-A0A521E5X6-F1
#
_cell.length_a   1.000
_cell.length_b   1.000
_cell.length_c   1.000
_cell.angle_alpha   90.00
_cell.angle_beta   90.00
_cell.angle_gamma   90.00
#
_symmetry.space_group_name_H-M   'P 1'
#
loop_
_entity.id
_entity.type
_entity.pdbx_description
1 polymer ?
#
loop_
_entity_poly.entity_id
_entity_poly.type
_entity_poly.pdbx_seq_one_letter_code
_entity_poly.pdbx_strand_id
1 'polypeptide(L)'
;MNTDRTLYQSIARPALLTGFLLLIPLLAMQFTDEVTWTLTDFLVAGTLLLGTGLTYKRVTRKSGNITYRVAVGIALFTGLFLVWSNLAVGLIGSENNPFNLWYFGVPAVGITGALIGRFRPYAMAGALFATALAQALLTVVALIAGMQQSAGSSVIEIMGINGFFILMFLASALLFRYAAKNPAAE
;
A
#
# COMPACT_ATOMS: atom_id res chain seq x y z
N MET A 1 20.37 -23.16 -18.70
CA MET A 1 20.24 -21.69 -18.62
C MET A 1 19.78 -21.35 -17.21
N ASN A 2 20.65 -20.71 -16.42
CA ASN A 2 20.71 -20.77 -14.95
C ASN A 2 19.50 -20.17 -14.21
N THR A 3 18.72 -21.03 -13.55
CA THR A 3 17.65 -20.67 -12.61
C THR A 3 18.14 -19.72 -11.52
N ASP A 4 19.36 -19.92 -11.02
CA ASP A 4 19.97 -19.11 -9.95
C ASP A 4 20.19 -17.65 -10.35
N ARG A 5 20.60 -17.40 -11.59
CA ARG A 5 20.83 -16.04 -12.11
C ARG A 5 19.52 -15.26 -12.22
N THR A 6 18.43 -15.93 -12.59
CA THR A 6 17.10 -15.31 -12.70
C THR A 6 16.45 -15.04 -11.34
N LEU A 7 16.72 -15.88 -10.34
CA LEU A 7 16.26 -15.70 -8.95
C LEU A 7 17.08 -14.63 -8.22
N TYR A 8 18.38 -14.52 -8.51
CA TYR A 8 19.22 -13.47 -7.94
C TYR A 8 18.82 -12.08 -8.47
N GLN A 9 18.68 -11.94 -9.78
CA GLN A 9 18.12 -10.72 -10.42
C GLN A 9 16.65 -10.48 -10.00
N SER A 10 15.96 -11.57 -9.63
CA SER A 10 14.75 -11.67 -8.82
C SER A 10 14.57 -10.60 -7.77
N ILE A 11 15.49 -10.69 -6.82
CA ILE A 11 15.42 -10.09 -5.49
C ILE A 11 16.37 -8.91 -5.41
N ALA A 12 17.50 -8.96 -6.14
CA ALA A 12 18.52 -7.91 -6.13
C ALA A 12 17.96 -6.53 -6.47
N ARG A 13 17.08 -6.41 -7.46
CA ARG A 13 16.51 -5.09 -7.83
C ARG A 13 15.64 -4.50 -6.71
N PRO A 14 14.59 -5.17 -6.19
CA PRO A 14 13.85 -4.68 -5.03
C PRO A 14 14.73 -4.43 -3.80
N ALA A 15 15.72 -5.29 -3.53
CA ALA A 15 16.62 -5.13 -2.39
C ALA A 15 17.51 -3.89 -2.52
N LEU A 16 18.10 -3.65 -3.71
CA LEU A 16 18.91 -2.46 -3.97
C LEU A 16 18.09 -1.18 -3.89
N LEU A 17 16.88 -1.16 -4.45
CA LEU A 17 15.97 -0.01 -4.34
C LEU A 17 15.59 0.25 -2.88
N THR A 18 15.28 -0.81 -2.13
CA THR A 18 14.97 -0.70 -0.70
C THR A 18 16.16 -0.13 0.08
N GLY A 19 17.36 -0.69 -0.14
CA GLY A 19 18.58 -0.18 0.48
C GLY A 19 18.82 1.28 0.16
N PHE A 20 18.70 1.66 -1.12
CA PHE A 20 18.89 3.05 -1.56
C PHE A 20 17.89 4.02 -0.93
N LEU A 21 16.62 3.62 -0.81
CA LEU A 21 15.60 4.44 -0.15
C LEU A 21 15.88 4.57 1.36
N LEU A 22 16.33 3.50 2.02
CA LEU A 22 16.69 3.54 3.45
C LEU A 22 17.99 4.31 3.73
N LEU A 23 18.84 4.53 2.73
CA LEU A 23 19.97 5.45 2.89
C LEU A 23 19.51 6.89 3.12
N ILE A 24 18.31 7.28 2.68
CA ILE A 24 17.80 8.64 2.89
C ILE A 24 17.67 8.98 4.38
N PRO A 25 16.88 8.25 5.21
CA PRO A 25 16.81 8.53 6.64
C PRO A 25 18.15 8.28 7.35
N LEU A 26 18.92 7.28 6.93
CA LEU A 26 20.22 6.99 7.54
C LEU A 26 21.21 8.15 7.37
N LEU A 27 21.26 8.75 6.17
CA LEU A 27 22.08 9.91 5.90
C LEU A 27 21.51 11.15 6.59
N ALA A 28 20.18 11.35 6.59
CA ALA A 28 19.55 12.46 7.29
C ALA A 28 19.93 12.50 8.77
N MET A 29 19.93 11.35 9.46
CA MET A 29 20.39 11.21 10.85
C MET A 29 21.85 11.63 11.08
N GLN A 30 22.68 11.71 10.04
CA GLN A 30 24.06 12.20 10.16
C GLN A 30 24.16 13.74 10.11
N PHE A 31 23.08 14.40 9.65
CA PHE A 31 23.06 15.85 9.42
C PHE A 31 22.03 16.60 10.27
N THR A 32 21.00 15.92 10.80
CA THR A 32 19.93 16.55 11.60
C THR A 32 19.31 15.58 12.61
N ASP A 33 18.80 16.14 13.72
CA ASP A 33 18.02 15.43 14.74
C ASP A 33 16.51 15.35 14.41
N GLU A 34 16.09 15.90 13.27
CA GLU A 34 14.68 15.83 12.82
C GLU A 34 14.22 14.40 12.48
N VAL A 35 15.16 13.53 12.11
CA VAL A 35 14.90 12.11 11.85
C VAL A 35 15.68 11.31 12.88
N THR A 36 14.98 10.54 13.72
CA THR A 36 15.61 9.76 14.81
C THR A 36 15.16 8.30 14.75
N TRP A 37 15.41 7.64 13.62
CA TRP A 37 14.99 6.26 13.40
C TRP A 37 15.82 5.28 14.23
N THR A 38 15.12 4.39 14.94
CA THR A 38 15.69 3.23 15.60
C THR A 38 15.95 2.10 14.61
N LEU A 39 16.72 1.08 15.03
CA LEU A 39 16.90 -0.14 14.23
C LEU A 39 15.56 -0.78 13.84
N THR A 40 14.57 -0.73 14.73
CA THR A 40 13.23 -1.27 14.47
C THR A 40 12.54 -0.54 13.32
N ASP A 41 12.69 0.79 13.24
CA ASP A 41 12.09 1.60 12.17
C ASP A 41 12.68 1.21 10.81
N PHE A 42 14.00 1.04 10.73
CA PHE A 42 14.66 0.53 9.52
C PHE A 42 14.19 -0.87 9.14
N LEU A 43 14.00 -1.77 10.11
CA LEU A 43 13.51 -3.12 9.84
C LEU A 43 12.06 -3.14 9.34
N VAL A 44 11.19 -2.33 9.94
CA VAL A 44 9.79 -2.20 9.53
C VAL A 44 9.71 -1.59 8.14
N ALA A 45 10.37 -0.45 7.91
CA ALA A 45 10.42 0.21 6.61
C ALA A 45 11.02 -0.70 5.52
N GLY A 46 12.13 -1.37 5.83
CA GLY A 46 12.79 -2.30 4.92
C GLY A 46 11.92 -3.48 4.55
N THR A 47 11.22 -4.08 5.53
CA THR A 47 10.28 -5.18 5.30
C THR A 47 9.13 -4.74 4.41
N LEU A 48 8.59 -3.54 4.66
CA LEU A 48 7.46 -3.02 3.91
C LEU A 48 7.83 -2.69 2.45
N LEU A 49 8.96 -2.02 2.22
CA LEU A 49 9.47 -1.69 0.88
C LEU A 49 9.85 -2.94 0.09
N LEU A 50 10.66 -3.82 0.70
CA LEU A 50 11.11 -5.06 0.05
C LEU A 50 9.94 -5.99 -0.23
N GLY A 51 9.06 -6.19 0.75
CA GLY A 51 7.86 -7.02 0.63
C GLY A 51 6.94 -6.54 -0.49
N THR A 52 6.75 -5.22 -0.61
CA THR A 52 5.95 -4.63 -1.69
C THR A 52 6.60 -4.87 -3.07
N GLY A 53 7.91 -4.63 -3.20
CA GLY A 53 8.64 -4.86 -4.45
C GLY A 53 8.65 -6.32 -4.89
N LEU A 54 8.83 -7.25 -3.94
CA LEU A 54 8.76 -8.69 -4.21
C LEU A 54 7.36 -9.12 -4.61
N THR A 55 6.32 -8.61 -3.94
CA THR A 55 4.92 -8.88 -4.26
C THR A 55 4.59 -8.41 -5.68
N TYR A 56 4.94 -7.17 -6.03
CA TYR A 56 4.74 -6.64 -7.38
C TYR A 56 5.35 -7.57 -8.44
N LYS A 57 6.62 -7.94 -8.24
CA LYS A 57 7.33 -8.81 -9.18
C LYS A 57 6.69 -10.19 -9.26
N ARG A 58 6.29 -10.78 -8.13
CA ARG A 58 5.70 -12.12 -8.06
C ARG A 58 4.35 -12.19 -8.76
N VAL A 59 3.50 -11.18 -8.55
CA VAL A 59 2.15 -11.07 -9.11
C VAL A 59 2.21 -10.77 -10.61
N THR A 60 3.10 -9.86 -11.03
CA THR A 60 3.18 -9.44 -12.43
C THR A 60 4.03 -10.34 -13.32
N ARG A 61 4.83 -11.27 -12.76
CA ARG A 61 5.79 -12.11 -13.52
C ARG A 61 5.19 -12.84 -14.73
N LYS A 62 3.93 -13.27 -14.64
CA LYS A 62 3.25 -14.05 -15.69
C LYS A 62 2.24 -13.24 -16.50
N SER A 63 2.09 -11.94 -16.24
CA SER A 63 1.10 -11.10 -16.91
C SER A 63 1.72 -10.34 -18.08
N GLY A 64 1.30 -10.65 -19.30
CA GLY A 64 1.61 -9.85 -20.50
C GLY A 64 0.78 -8.55 -20.59
N ASN A 65 -0.33 -8.45 -19.84
CA ASN A 65 -1.22 -7.29 -19.89
C ASN A 65 -0.63 -6.12 -19.09
N ILE A 66 -0.27 -5.03 -19.76
CA ILE A 66 0.29 -3.82 -19.13
C ILE A 66 -0.71 -3.18 -18.15
N THR A 67 -1.99 -3.16 -18.49
CA THR A 67 -3.05 -2.58 -17.64
C THR A 67 -3.16 -3.33 -16.32
N TYR A 68 -3.06 -4.66 -16.34
CA TYR A 68 -3.00 -5.46 -15.13
C TYR A 68 -1.78 -5.09 -14.27
N ARG A 69 -0.61 -4.90 -14.89
CA ARG A 69 0.62 -4.55 -14.16
C ARG A 69 0.53 -3.17 -13.52
N VAL A 70 -0.01 -2.19 -14.25
CA VAL A 70 -0.28 -0.84 -13.71
C VAL A 70 -1.27 -0.91 -12.56
N ALA A 71 -2.35 -1.69 -12.69
CA ALA A 71 -3.33 -1.87 -11.62
C ALA A 71 -2.69 -2.45 -10.35
N VAL A 72 -1.86 -3.49 -10.47
CA VAL A 72 -1.08 -4.05 -9.35
C VAL A 72 -0.17 -2.99 -8.72
N GLY A 73 0.50 -2.20 -9.55
CA GLY A 73 1.38 -1.12 -9.09
C GLY A 73 0.64 -0.08 -8.25
N ILE A 74 -0.50 0.41 -8.75
CA ILE A 74 -1.34 1.37 -8.02
C ILE A 74 -1.84 0.76 -6.72
N ALA A 75 -2.35 -0.47 -6.72
CA ALA A 75 -2.85 -1.13 -5.52
C ALA A 75 -1.77 -1.26 -4.43
N LEU A 76 -0.59 -1.74 -4.82
CA LEU A 76 0.53 -1.94 -3.91
C LEU A 76 1.09 -0.62 -3.40
N PHE A 77 1.23 0.39 -4.27
CA PHE A 77 1.64 1.73 -3.85
C PHE A 77 0.63 2.34 -2.88
N THR A 78 -0.68 2.22 -3.15
CA THR A 78 -1.74 2.73 -2.27
C THR A 78 -1.68 2.07 -0.90
N GLY A 79 -1.58 0.74 -0.84
CA GLY A 79 -1.47 0.00 0.41
C GLY A 79 -0.18 0.31 1.18
N LEU A 80 0.95 0.37 0.48
CA LEU A 80 2.24 0.78 1.04
C LEU A 80 2.14 2.18 1.65
N PHE A 81 1.63 3.14 0.89
CA PHE A 81 1.55 4.54 1.31
C PHE A 81 0.55 4.73 2.45
N LEU A 82 -0.56 3.99 2.48
CA LEU A 82 -1.50 3.99 3.60
C LEU A 82 -0.82 3.52 4.88
N VAL A 83 -0.17 2.35 4.84
CA VAL A 83 0.53 1.78 6.00
C VAL A 83 1.68 2.67 6.45
N TRP A 84 2.47 3.17 5.50
CA TRP A 84 3.63 4.02 5.77
C TRP A 84 3.21 5.33 6.44
N SER A 85 2.26 6.06 5.85
CA SER A 85 1.78 7.33 6.41
C SER A 85 1.14 7.14 7.77
N ASN A 86 0.37 6.05 7.96
CA ASN A 86 -0.24 5.75 9.25
C ASN A 86 0.80 5.42 10.34
N LEU A 87 1.87 4.69 10.01
CA LEU A 87 2.96 4.41 10.95
C LEU A 87 3.82 5.65 11.26
N ALA A 88 4.01 6.54 10.28
CA ALA A 88 4.92 7.66 10.42
C ALA A 88 4.30 8.87 11.14
N VAL A 89 3.02 9.16 10.89
CA VAL A 89 2.37 10.37 11.44
C VAL A 89 0.98 10.11 12.03
N GLY A 90 0.41 8.92 11.81
CA GLY A 90 -1.02 8.68 12.06
C GLY A 90 -1.90 9.40 11.04
N LEU A 91 -3.03 8.78 10.66
CA LEU A 91 -3.96 9.41 9.72
C LEU A 91 -5.04 10.23 10.43
N ILE A 92 -5.23 10.01 11.73
CA ILE A 92 -6.20 10.71 12.58
C ILE A 92 -5.57 11.07 13.93
N GLY A 93 -5.71 12.33 14.31
CA GLY A 93 -5.19 12.89 15.55
C GLY A 93 -3.67 12.83 15.61
N SER A 94 -3.14 12.46 16.77
CA SER A 94 -1.72 12.11 16.92
C SER A 94 -1.45 10.70 16.41
N GLU A 95 -0.19 10.41 16.09
CA GLU A 95 0.30 9.05 15.77
C GLU A 95 -0.08 8.01 16.84
N ASN A 96 -0.16 8.42 18.11
CA ASN A 96 -0.51 7.58 19.25
C ASN A 96 -2.04 7.39 19.43
N ASN A 97 -2.87 7.94 18.56
CA ASN A 97 -4.31 7.72 18.61
C ASN A 97 -4.63 6.24 18.31
N PRO A 98 -5.27 5.51 19.24
CA PRO A 98 -5.59 4.09 19.04
C PRO A 98 -6.50 3.83 17.83
N PHE A 99 -7.24 4.84 17.36
CA PHE A 99 -8.04 4.74 16.15
C PHE A 99 -7.19 4.42 14.90
N ASN A 100 -5.94 4.86 14.85
CA ASN A 100 -5.02 4.59 13.74
C ASN A 100 -4.78 3.09 13.53
N LEU A 101 -4.99 2.24 14.54
CA LEU A 101 -4.88 0.78 14.39
C LEU A 101 -5.95 0.19 13.45
N TRP A 102 -7.12 0.83 13.34
CA TRP A 102 -8.21 0.34 12.50
C TRP A 102 -7.88 0.46 11.00
N TYR A 103 -6.97 1.37 10.63
CA TYR A 103 -6.51 1.51 9.25
C TYR A 103 -5.80 0.27 8.73
N PHE A 104 -5.17 -0.56 9.57
CA PHE A 104 -4.55 -1.82 9.14
C PHE A 104 -5.59 -2.86 8.67
N GLY A 105 -6.85 -2.73 9.09
CA GLY A 105 -7.95 -3.55 8.59
C GLY A 105 -8.21 -3.36 7.10
N VAL A 106 -7.98 -2.16 6.56
CA VAL A 106 -8.24 -1.86 5.14
C VAL A 106 -7.34 -2.65 4.20
N PRO A 107 -5.99 -2.56 4.26
CA PRO A 107 -5.15 -3.39 3.41
C PRO A 107 -5.35 -4.89 3.67
N ALA A 108 -5.74 -5.30 4.89
CA ALA A 108 -6.06 -6.70 5.20
C ALA A 108 -7.25 -7.23 4.37
N VAL A 109 -8.30 -6.42 4.16
CA VAL A 109 -9.42 -6.78 3.26
C VAL A 109 -8.92 -7.01 1.83
N GLY A 110 -8.09 -6.11 1.32
CA GLY A 110 -7.52 -6.22 -0.03
C GLY A 110 -6.61 -7.43 -0.21
N ILE A 111 -5.73 -7.69 0.76
CA ILE A 111 -4.84 -8.85 0.78
C ILE A 111 -5.66 -10.15 0.81
N THR A 112 -6.66 -10.23 1.69
CA THR A 112 -7.53 -11.41 1.81
C THR A 112 -8.28 -11.67 0.51
N GLY A 113 -8.88 -10.63 -0.08
CA GLY A 113 -9.56 -10.73 -1.37
C GLY A 113 -8.63 -11.14 -2.51
N ALA A 114 -7.39 -10.64 -2.53
CA ALA A 114 -6.38 -11.02 -3.51
C ALA A 114 -5.96 -12.49 -3.40
N LEU A 115 -5.79 -12.98 -2.16
CA LEU A 115 -5.44 -14.38 -1.88
C LEU A 115 -6.58 -15.33 -2.28
N ILE A 116 -7.82 -15.04 -1.88
CA ILE A 116 -9.01 -15.81 -2.28
C ILE A 116 -9.19 -15.79 -3.81
N GLY A 117 -9.02 -14.60 -4.41
CA GLY A 117 -9.11 -14.38 -5.85
C GLY A 117 -7.96 -14.97 -6.66
N ARG A 118 -6.91 -15.51 -6.00
CA ARG A 118 -5.69 -16.03 -6.60
C ARG A 118 -5.07 -15.08 -7.63
N PHE A 119 -5.14 -13.78 -7.35
CA PHE A 119 -4.65 -12.71 -8.21
C PHE A 119 -5.29 -12.63 -9.61
N ARG A 120 -6.45 -13.26 -9.84
CA ARG A 120 -7.18 -13.16 -11.13
C ARG A 120 -7.73 -11.74 -11.32
N PRO A 121 -7.66 -11.15 -12.54
CA PRO A 121 -8.06 -9.76 -12.77
C PRO A 121 -9.47 -9.41 -12.26
N TYR A 122 -10.46 -10.25 -12.56
CA TYR A 122 -11.84 -10.02 -12.12
C TYR A 122 -12.00 -10.06 -10.60
N ALA A 123 -11.34 -11.01 -9.93
CA ALA A 123 -11.38 -11.13 -8.48
C ALA A 123 -10.62 -9.99 -7.79
N MET A 124 -9.49 -9.53 -8.36
CA MET A 124 -8.73 -8.37 -7.88
C MET A 124 -9.56 -7.09 -7.93
N ALA A 125 -10.36 -6.89 -8.99
CA ALA A 125 -11.28 -5.77 -9.05
C ALA A 125 -12.27 -5.80 -7.86
N GLY A 126 -12.89 -6.96 -7.60
CA GLY A 126 -13.78 -7.14 -6.45
C GLY A 126 -13.09 -6.89 -5.10
N ALA A 127 -11.87 -7.40 -4.92
CA ALA A 127 -11.08 -7.19 -3.70
C ALA A 127 -10.82 -5.71 -3.44
N LEU A 128 -10.48 -4.93 -4.47
CA LEU A 128 -10.20 -3.51 -4.32
C LEU A 128 -11.46 -2.64 -4.19
N PHE A 129 -12.58 -3.03 -4.81
CA PHE A 129 -13.88 -2.41 -4.49
C PHE A 129 -14.26 -2.64 -3.02
N ALA A 130 -14.08 -3.86 -2.51
CA ALA A 130 -14.32 -4.16 -1.09
C ALA A 130 -13.36 -3.38 -0.17
N THR A 131 -12.10 -3.21 -0.58
CA THR A 131 -11.11 -2.41 0.15
C THR A 131 -11.50 -0.94 0.19
N ALA A 132 -11.92 -0.37 -0.96
CA ALA A 132 -12.41 1.01 -1.03
C ALA A 132 -13.66 1.21 -0.17
N LEU A 133 -14.58 0.24 -0.17
CA LEU A 133 -15.76 0.26 0.70
C LEU A 133 -15.35 0.20 2.18
N ALA A 134 -14.40 -0.66 2.55
CA ALA A 134 -13.89 -0.73 3.92
C ALA A 134 -13.27 0.61 4.38
N GLN A 135 -12.49 1.27 3.51
CA GLN A 135 -11.95 2.60 3.77
C GLN A 135 -13.06 3.66 3.94
N ALA A 136 -14.09 3.63 3.09
CA ALA A 136 -15.22 4.54 3.20
C ALA A 136 -16.00 4.33 4.51
N LEU A 137 -16.24 3.08 4.90
CA LEU A 137 -16.88 2.74 6.16
C LEU A 137 -16.02 3.20 7.36
N LEU A 138 -14.71 2.99 7.31
CA LEU A 138 -13.79 3.47 8.34
C LEU A 138 -13.86 4.99 8.49
N THR A 139 -13.96 5.71 7.36
CA THR A 139 -14.10 7.17 7.34
C THR A 139 -15.40 7.61 8.02
N VAL A 140 -16.52 6.94 7.72
CA VAL A 140 -17.81 7.22 8.36
C VAL A 140 -17.75 6.94 9.87
N VAL A 141 -17.16 5.81 10.25
CA VAL A 141 -16.97 5.45 11.67
C VAL A 141 -16.12 6.49 12.39
N ALA A 142 -15.04 6.98 11.77
CA ALA A 142 -14.20 8.03 12.35
C ALA A 142 -15.01 9.30 12.64
N LEU A 143 -15.83 9.75 11.69
CA LEU A 143 -16.64 10.96 11.85
C LEU A 143 -17.73 10.81 12.91
N ILE A 144 -18.39 9.65 12.98
CA ILE A 144 -19.39 9.34 14.01
C ILE A 144 -18.74 9.24 15.38
N ALA A 145 -17.53 8.67 15.47
CA ALA A 145 -16.76 8.56 16.70
C ALA A 145 -16.16 9.90 17.18
N GLY A 146 -16.42 11.00 16.48
CA GLY A 146 -15.97 12.33 16.88
C GLY A 146 -14.48 12.58 16.60
N MET A 147 -13.84 11.78 15.75
CA MET A 147 -12.39 11.89 15.52
C MET A 147 -11.95 13.24 14.95
N GLN A 148 -12.84 13.97 14.27
CA GLN A 148 -12.65 15.34 13.83
C GLN A 148 -12.46 16.36 14.95
N GLN A 149 -12.65 15.97 16.21
CA GLN A 149 -12.40 16.81 17.39
C GLN A 149 -11.00 16.55 17.98
N SER A 150 -10.27 15.57 17.46
CA SER A 150 -8.91 15.25 17.91
C SER A 150 -7.95 16.35 17.47
N ALA A 151 -6.92 16.63 18.28
CA ALA A 151 -5.89 17.61 17.94
C ALA A 151 -5.21 17.25 16.60
N GLY A 152 -5.10 18.22 15.69
CA GLY A 152 -4.53 18.00 14.35
C GLY A 152 -5.44 17.23 13.40
N SER A 153 -6.74 17.16 13.66
CA SER A 153 -7.71 16.58 12.75
C SER A 153 -8.96 17.43 12.61
N SER A 154 -9.51 17.43 11.40
CA SER A 154 -10.73 18.11 11.02
C SER A 154 -11.54 17.24 10.06
N VAL A 155 -12.79 17.60 9.84
CA VAL A 155 -13.65 16.91 8.85
C VAL A 155 -13.00 16.92 7.46
N ILE A 156 -12.39 18.05 7.07
CA ILE A 156 -11.77 18.21 5.75
C ILE A 156 -10.54 17.31 5.61
N GLU A 157 -9.67 17.23 6.62
CA GLU A 157 -8.49 16.38 6.60
C GLU A 157 -8.86 14.90 6.55
N ILE A 158 -9.79 14.47 7.41
CA ILE A 158 -10.29 13.09 7.43
C ILE A 158 -10.89 12.74 6.05
N MET A 159 -11.78 13.59 5.52
CA MET A 159 -12.39 13.33 4.22
C MET A 159 -11.37 13.37 3.07
N GLY A 160 -10.42 14.31 3.10
CA GLY A 160 -9.41 14.47 2.06
C GLY A 160 -8.44 13.29 1.99
N ILE A 161 -7.85 12.92 3.13
CA ILE A 161 -6.91 11.79 3.23
C ILE A 161 -7.60 10.49 2.85
N ASN A 162 -8.77 10.20 3.44
CA ASN A 162 -9.48 8.96 3.13
C ASN A 162 -10.03 8.94 1.70
N GLY A 163 -10.55 10.06 1.22
CA GLY A 163 -11.02 10.22 -0.16
C GLY A 163 -9.92 9.92 -1.17
N PHE A 164 -8.70 10.41 -0.93
CA PHE A 164 -7.53 10.09 -1.75
C PHE A 164 -7.29 8.58 -1.84
N PHE A 165 -7.22 7.87 -0.70
CA PHE A 165 -7.01 6.42 -0.70
C PHE A 165 -8.16 5.65 -1.36
N ILE A 166 -9.41 6.04 -1.11
CA ILE A 166 -10.60 5.45 -1.76
C ILE A 166 -10.48 5.57 -3.27
N LEU A 167 -10.18 6.76 -3.79
CA LEU A 167 -10.05 7.00 -5.23
C LEU A 167 -8.94 6.15 -5.85
N MET A 168 -7.81 5.99 -5.17
CA MET A 168 -6.71 5.15 -5.67
C MET A 168 -7.09 3.66 -5.71
N PHE A 169 -7.76 3.16 -4.68
CA PHE A 169 -8.27 1.78 -4.69
C PHE A 169 -9.30 1.57 -5.79
N LEU A 170 -10.22 2.52 -6.00
CA LEU A 170 -11.20 2.46 -7.08
C LEU A 170 -10.53 2.53 -8.46
N ALA A 171 -9.54 3.40 -8.65
CA ALA A 171 -8.81 3.50 -9.91
C ALA A 171 -8.15 2.16 -10.26
N SER A 172 -7.46 1.53 -9.30
CA SER A 172 -6.88 0.21 -9.49
C SER A 172 -7.94 -0.87 -9.74
N ALA A 173 -9.06 -0.86 -8.99
CA ALA A 173 -10.17 -1.79 -9.19
C ALA A 173 -10.74 -1.71 -10.62
N LEU A 174 -10.92 -0.50 -11.15
CA LEU A 174 -11.42 -0.26 -12.50
C LEU A 174 -10.43 -0.75 -13.57
N LEU A 175 -9.13 -0.54 -13.36
CA LEU A 175 -8.09 -1.07 -14.28
C LEU A 175 -8.05 -2.60 -14.28
N PHE A 176 -8.21 -3.25 -13.13
CA PHE A 176 -8.35 -4.71 -13.07
C PHE A 176 -9.61 -5.20 -13.79
N ARG A 177 -10.73 -4.50 -13.63
CA ARG A 177 -11.98 -4.81 -14.34
C ARG A 177 -11.83 -4.64 -15.85
N TYR A 178 -11.10 -3.61 -16.29
CA TYR A 178 -10.78 -3.41 -17.69
C TYR A 178 -9.86 -4.52 -18.24
N ALA A 179 -8.81 -4.89 -17.51
CA ALA A 179 -7.90 -5.97 -17.88
C ALA A 179 -8.61 -7.34 -17.93
N ALA A 180 -9.64 -7.55 -17.10
CA ALA A 180 -10.47 -8.75 -17.14
C ALA A 180 -11.32 -8.85 -18.41
N LYS A 181 -11.77 -7.72 -18.95
CA LYS A 181 -12.55 -7.65 -20.20
C LYS A 181 -11.69 -7.68 -21.45
N ASN A 182 -10.44 -7.24 -21.35
CA ASN A 182 -9.49 -7.15 -22.46
C ASN A 182 -8.22 -7.98 -22.12
N PRO A 183 -8.31 -9.33 -22.15
CA PRO A 183 -7.13 -10.17 -21.95
C PRO A 183 -6.08 -9.88 -23.03
N ALA A 184 -4.81 -9.96 -22.66
CA ALA A 184 -3.74 -9.83 -23.66
C ALA A 184 -3.84 -11.00 -24.66
N ALA A 185 -3.56 -10.74 -25.94
CA ALA A 185 -3.38 -11.82 -26.91
C ALA A 185 -2.22 -12.72 -26.43
N GLU A 186 -2.48 -14.02 -26.36
CA GLU A 186 -1.49 -15.04 -25.94
C GLU A 186 -0.35 -15.18 -26.96
#